data_AF-A0A7J2NN27-F1
#
_entry.id   AF-A0A7J2NN27-F1
#
_cell.length_a   1.000
_cell.length_b   1.000
_cell.length_c   1.000
_cell.angle_alpha   90.00
_cell.angle_beta   90.00
_cell.angle_gamma   90.00
#
_symmetry.space_group_name_H-M   'P 1'
#
loop_
_entity.id
_entity.type
_entity.pdbx_description
1 polymer ?
#
loop_
_entity_poly.entity_id
_entity_poly.type
_entity_poly.pdbx_seq_one_letter_code
_entity_poly.pdbx_strand_id
1 'polypeptide(L)'
;ETTRNIRNYFIRLFVFAFISQVPFFLALDYGPFDSLNIFFTLSVGLLFIYFFKKGSVFVAVPLLVSLLLPFDYGVYGIAVIGCMYILRENTKFGVASLVLLNCLFLVPWNAQFLSIAAIPLIVLHKKGSLTTTKETAGQYTIPMWTKYFFYIYYPLHLTLLYIIKLYYF
;
A
#
# COMPACT_ATOMS: atom_id res chain seq x y z
N GLU A 1 -10.35 16.71 3.46
CA GLU A 1 -11.07 15.50 3.03
C GLU A 1 -11.92 14.97 4.19
N THR A 2 -13.23 15.11 4.06
CA THR A 2 -14.25 14.70 5.02
C THR A 2 -14.26 13.19 5.19
N THR A 3 -13.99 12.74 6.43
CA THR A 3 -14.48 11.50 7.07
C THR A 3 -15.05 10.44 6.13
N ARG A 4 -14.20 9.87 5.26
CA ARG A 4 -14.53 8.67 4.52
C ARG A 4 -14.60 7.54 5.54
N ASN A 5 -15.81 7.05 5.83
CA ASN A 5 -16.05 5.92 6.73
C ASN A 5 -14.99 4.84 6.51
N ILE A 6 -14.09 4.68 7.48
CA ILE A 6 -12.98 3.72 7.42
C ILE A 6 -13.51 2.31 7.11
N ARG A 7 -14.67 1.97 7.67
CA ARG A 7 -15.38 0.72 7.40
C ARG A 7 -15.69 0.53 5.91
N ASN A 8 -16.26 1.53 5.25
CA ASN A 8 -16.62 1.45 3.83
C ASN A 8 -15.37 1.44 2.94
N TYR A 9 -14.29 2.08 3.40
CA TYR A 9 -13.01 2.02 2.71
C TYR A 9 -12.37 0.63 2.81
N PHE A 10 -12.34 0.06 4.01
CA PHE A 10 -11.86 -1.30 4.27
C PHE A 10 -12.63 -2.33 3.47
N ILE A 11 -13.98 -2.32 3.53
CA ILE A 11 -14.82 -3.29 2.81
C ILE A 11 -14.53 -3.23 1.31
N ARG A 12 -14.41 -2.03 0.74
CA ARG A 12 -14.07 -1.88 -0.68
C ARG A 12 -12.73 -2.52 -1.01
N LEU A 13 -11.70 -2.20 -0.23
CA LEU A 13 -10.36 -2.73 -0.43
C LEU A 13 -10.34 -4.26 -0.36
N PHE A 14 -11.06 -4.81 0.63
CA PHE A 14 -11.14 -6.24 0.89
C PHE A 14 -11.93 -6.99 -0.21
N VAL A 15 -13.02 -6.40 -0.72
CA VAL A 15 -13.76 -6.94 -1.87
C VAL A 15 -12.87 -6.98 -3.11
N PHE A 16 -12.13 -5.90 -3.40
CA PHE A 16 -11.18 -5.90 -4.52
C PHE A 16 -10.04 -6.90 -4.32
N ALA A 17 -9.61 -7.15 -3.08
CA ALA A 17 -8.62 -8.16 -2.77
C ALA A 17 -9.09 -9.56 -3.19
N PHE A 18 -10.35 -9.93 -2.95
CA PHE A 18 -10.86 -11.22 -3.43
C PHE A 18 -10.99 -11.26 -4.95
N ILE A 19 -11.49 -10.19 -5.57
CA ILE A 19 -11.63 -10.13 -7.04
C ILE A 19 -10.26 -10.25 -7.72
N SER A 20 -9.24 -9.58 -7.19
CA SER A 20 -7.89 -9.62 -7.75
C SER A 20 -7.09 -10.86 -7.36
N GLN A 21 -7.56 -11.68 -6.43
CA GLN A 21 -6.82 -12.88 -6.05
C GLN A 21 -6.77 -13.89 -7.21
N VAL A 22 -7.87 -14.03 -7.95
CA VAL A 22 -7.95 -14.92 -9.12
C VAL A 22 -6.89 -14.60 -10.17
N PRO A 23 -6.82 -13.37 -10.73
CA PRO A 23 -5.79 -13.06 -11.72
C PRO A 23 -4.37 -13.05 -11.14
N PHE A 24 -4.21 -12.80 -9.84
CA PHE A 24 -2.91 -12.76 -9.18
C PHE A 24 -2.22 -14.13 -9.15
N PHE A 25 -2.90 -15.16 -8.64
CA PHE A 25 -2.29 -16.49 -8.55
C PHE A 25 -2.10 -17.10 -9.94
N LEU A 26 -3.01 -16.84 -10.89
CA LEU A 26 -2.89 -17.29 -12.28
C LEU A 26 -1.70 -16.66 -13.01
N ALA A 27 -1.47 -15.35 -12.85
CA ALA A 27 -0.37 -14.66 -13.53
C ALA A 27 1.00 -15.13 -13.03
N LEU A 28 1.11 -15.43 -11.74
CA LEU A 28 2.38 -15.74 -11.06
C LEU A 28 2.66 -17.25 -10.88
N ASP A 29 1.79 -18.13 -11.40
CA ASP A 29 1.81 -19.59 -11.14
C ASP A 29 1.85 -19.98 -9.66
N TYR A 30 1.21 -19.17 -8.81
CA TYR A 30 1.05 -19.50 -7.41
C TYR A 30 -0.20 -20.35 -7.20
N GLY A 31 -0.17 -21.22 -6.19
CA GLY A 31 -1.39 -21.80 -5.65
C GLY A 31 -2.31 -20.70 -5.09
N PRO A 32 -3.63 -20.92 -5.02
CA PRO A 32 -4.59 -19.90 -4.58
C PRO A 32 -4.31 -19.30 -3.20
N PHE A 33 -3.59 -20.03 -2.35
CA PHE A 33 -3.25 -19.68 -0.97
C PHE A 33 -1.75 -19.52 -0.73
N ASP A 34 -0.90 -19.67 -1.75
CA ASP A 34 0.55 -19.60 -1.58
C ASP A 34 1.02 -18.17 -1.35
N SER A 35 0.34 -17.20 -1.96
CA SER A 35 0.53 -15.77 -1.70
C SER A 35 -0.78 -15.01 -1.87
N LEU A 36 -1.01 -14.06 -0.97
CA LEU A 36 -2.16 -13.16 -0.96
C LEU A 36 -1.73 -11.82 -1.53
N ASN A 37 -2.49 -11.32 -2.50
CA ASN A 37 -2.18 -10.08 -3.21
C ASN A 37 -2.04 -8.84 -2.30
N ILE A 38 -1.47 -7.78 -2.88
CA ILE A 38 -1.22 -6.50 -2.19
C ILE A 38 -2.47 -5.86 -1.56
N PHE A 39 -3.67 -6.05 -2.11
CA PHE A 39 -4.87 -5.45 -1.52
C PHE A 39 -5.23 -6.05 -0.16
N PHE A 40 -4.86 -7.31 0.09
CA PHE A 40 -4.95 -7.87 1.44
C PHE A 40 -3.98 -7.17 2.39
N THR A 41 -2.72 -6.98 1.99
CA THR A 41 -1.72 -6.23 2.77
C THR A 41 -2.20 -4.81 3.08
N LEU A 42 -2.76 -4.10 2.10
CA LEU A 42 -3.30 -2.76 2.28
C LEU A 42 -4.51 -2.75 3.22
N SER A 43 -5.32 -3.81 3.22
CA SER A 43 -6.54 -3.90 4.04
C SER A 43 -6.16 -4.05 5.50
N VAL A 44 -5.19 -4.93 5.77
CA VAL A 44 -4.63 -5.14 7.09
C VAL A 44 -3.81 -3.91 7.54
N GLY A 45 -3.06 -3.27 6.65
CA GLY A 45 -2.34 -2.03 6.93
C GLY A 45 -3.26 -0.84 7.28
N LEU A 46 -4.45 -0.78 6.69
CA LEU A 46 -5.48 0.19 7.09
C LEU A 46 -5.97 -0.06 8.52
N LEU A 47 -6.19 -1.33 8.89
CA LEU A 47 -6.55 -1.69 10.26
C LEU A 47 -5.41 -1.35 11.24
N PHE A 48 -4.16 -1.56 10.83
CA PHE A 48 -2.99 -1.15 11.61
C PHE A 48 -3.03 0.35 11.93
N ILE A 49 -3.18 1.22 10.92
CA ILE A 49 -3.28 2.67 11.14
C ILE A 49 -4.48 3.00 12.03
N TYR A 50 -5.63 2.34 11.82
CA TYR A 50 -6.83 2.59 12.61
C TYR A 50 -6.61 2.31 14.11
N PHE A 51 -6.04 1.15 14.46
CA PHE A 51 -5.73 0.83 15.85
C PHE A 51 -4.59 1.68 16.40
N PHE A 52 -3.60 2.02 15.57
CA PHE A 52 -2.46 2.85 15.94
C PHE A 52 -2.92 4.24 16.36
N LYS A 53 -3.80 4.86 15.56
CA LYS A 53 -4.40 6.16 15.88
C LYS A 53 -5.25 6.12 17.16
N LYS A 54 -5.89 4.98 17.45
CA LYS A 54 -6.70 4.80 18.67
C LYS A 54 -5.83 4.54 19.92
N GLY A 55 -4.52 4.35 19.78
CA GLY A 55 -3.63 3.97 20.88
C GLY A 55 -4.01 2.61 21.50
N SER A 56 -4.63 1.73 20.71
CA SER A 56 -5.17 0.47 21.22
C SER A 56 -4.13 -0.65 21.18
N VAL A 57 -4.17 -1.56 22.14
CA VAL A 57 -3.29 -2.76 22.17
C VAL A 57 -3.50 -3.65 20.94
N PHE A 58 -4.66 -3.54 20.27
CA PHE A 58 -4.97 -4.28 19.04
C PHE A 58 -4.12 -3.91 17.82
N VAL A 59 -3.20 -2.94 17.93
CA VAL A 59 -2.20 -2.63 16.89
C VAL A 59 -1.34 -3.84 16.51
N ALA A 60 -1.09 -4.75 17.47
CA ALA A 60 -0.30 -5.95 17.21
C ALA A 60 -1.04 -6.96 16.32
N VAL A 61 -2.38 -6.94 16.28
CA VAL A 61 -3.18 -7.93 15.54
C VAL A 61 -2.86 -7.91 14.04
N PRO A 62 -2.90 -6.75 13.34
CA PRO A 62 -2.44 -6.65 11.94
C PRO A 62 -1.04 -7.20 11.67
N LEU A 63 -0.08 -7.02 12.59
CA LEU A 63 1.28 -7.53 12.46
C LEU A 63 1.35 -9.05 12.66
N LEU A 64 0.59 -9.59 13.61
CA LEU A 64 0.52 -11.03 13.83
C LEU A 64 -0.16 -11.74 12.65
N VAL A 65 -1.23 -11.16 12.11
CA VAL A 65 -1.93 -11.69 10.93
C VAL A 65 -1.00 -11.75 9.73
N SER A 66 -0.09 -10.77 9.56
CA SER A 66 0.87 -10.79 8.45
C SER A 66 2.08 -11.70 8.62
N LEU A 67 2.29 -12.25 9.82
CA LEU A 67 3.23 -13.33 10.05
C LEU A 67 2.60 -14.71 9.78
N LEU A 68 1.29 -14.85 10.02
CA LEU A 68 0.58 -16.11 9.86
C LEU A 68 0.07 -16.34 8.43
N LEU A 69 -0.29 -15.27 7.73
CA LEU A 69 -0.79 -15.35 6.36
C LEU A 69 0.31 -14.95 5.37
N PRO A 70 0.42 -15.64 4.21
CA PRO A 70 1.44 -15.34 3.22
C PRO A 70 1.05 -14.11 2.40
N PHE A 71 1.16 -12.91 2.97
CA PHE A 71 0.96 -11.68 2.19
C PHE A 71 2.15 -11.40 1.28
N ASP A 72 1.87 -10.87 0.08
CA ASP A 72 2.85 -10.49 -0.95
C ASP A 72 4.01 -9.62 -0.43
N TYR A 73 3.72 -8.74 0.54
CA TYR A 73 4.72 -7.90 1.21
C TYR A 73 4.89 -8.19 2.71
N GLY A 74 4.21 -9.22 3.22
CA GLY A 74 4.29 -9.66 4.62
C GLY A 74 4.17 -8.53 5.65
N VAL A 75 4.97 -8.65 6.71
CA VAL A 75 5.10 -7.63 7.77
C VAL A 75 5.70 -6.32 7.25
N TYR A 76 6.63 -6.41 6.30
CA TYR A 76 7.31 -5.24 5.74
C TYR A 76 6.31 -4.25 5.14
N GLY A 77 5.34 -4.71 4.36
CA GLY A 77 4.32 -3.85 3.75
C GLY A 77 3.51 -3.07 4.78
N ILE A 78 3.10 -3.73 5.88
CA ILE A 78 2.38 -3.07 6.97
C ILE A 78 3.27 -2.07 7.71
N ALA A 79 4.53 -2.43 7.96
CA ALA A 79 5.50 -1.54 8.60
C ALA A 79 5.75 -0.28 7.76
N VAL A 80 5.91 -0.41 6.44
CA VAL A 80 6.04 0.74 5.53
C VAL A 80 4.82 1.65 5.61
N ILE A 81 3.60 1.10 5.63
CA ILE A 81 2.36 1.88 5.79
C ILE A 81 2.38 2.67 7.10
N GLY A 82 2.86 2.06 8.19
CA GLY A 82 3.08 2.74 9.47
C GLY A 82 4.13 3.85 9.41
N CYS A 83 5.29 3.59 8.80
CA CYS A 83 6.34 4.58 8.62
C CYS A 83 5.87 5.77 7.76
N MET A 84 5.08 5.52 6.71
CA MET A 84 4.47 6.56 5.88
C MET A 84 3.45 7.39 6.65
N TYR A 85 2.69 6.77 7.56
CA TYR A 85 1.82 7.48 8.49
C TYR A 85 2.62 8.44 9.40
N ILE A 86 3.71 7.95 10.00
CA ILE A 86 4.59 8.77 10.85
C ILE A 86 5.25 9.89 10.04
N LEU A 87 5.68 9.61 8.82
CA LEU A 87 6.27 10.60 7.91
C LEU A 87 5.34 11.77 7.61
N ARG A 88 4.04 11.49 7.49
CA ARG A 88 3.01 12.51 7.29
C ARG A 88 2.89 13.42 8.51
N GLU A 89 2.93 12.86 9.73
CA GLU A 89 2.83 13.63 10.97
C GLU A 89 4.14 14.38 11.28
N ASN A 90 5.27 13.67 11.30
CA ASN A 90 6.59 14.23 11.54
C ASN A 90 7.61 13.68 10.54
N THR A 91 8.10 14.55 9.67
CA THR A 91 9.02 14.14 8.61
C THR A 91 10.35 13.64 9.11
N LYS A 92 10.87 14.17 10.23
CA LYS A 92 12.18 13.73 10.76
C LYS A 92 12.09 12.29 11.27
N PHE A 93 11.08 12.01 12.10
CA PHE A 93 10.85 10.65 12.63
C PHE A 93 10.42 9.68 11.54
N GLY A 94 9.61 10.10 10.57
CA GLY A 94 9.23 9.25 9.45
C GLY A 94 10.40 8.82 8.58
N VAL A 95 11.29 9.76 8.22
CA VAL A 95 12.51 9.45 7.48
C VAL A 95 13.39 8.50 8.27
N ALA A 96 13.62 8.79 9.56
CA ALA A 96 14.40 7.90 10.42
C ALA A 96 13.79 6.49 10.48
N SER A 97 12.46 6.38 10.62
CA SER A 97 11.76 5.10 10.68
C SER A 97 11.83 4.32 9.37
N LEU A 98 11.74 5.00 8.20
CA LEU A 98 11.87 4.36 6.88
C LEU A 98 13.30 3.86 6.63
N VAL A 99 14.30 4.66 7.00
CA VAL A 99 15.71 4.25 6.87
C VAL A 99 16.02 3.07 7.78
N LEU A 100 15.54 3.11 9.04
CA LEU A 100 15.72 2.02 9.99
C LEU A 100 15.02 0.73 9.52
N LEU A 101 13.79 0.85 9.02
CA LEU A 101 13.05 -0.29 8.48
C LEU A 101 13.78 -0.92 7.30
N ASN A 102 14.20 -0.12 6.31
CA ASN A 102 14.93 -0.64 5.16
C ASN A 102 16.28 -1.25 5.58
N CYS A 103 16.97 -0.67 6.56
CA CYS A 103 18.21 -1.23 7.09
C CYS A 103 18.00 -2.62 7.72
N LEU A 104 16.90 -2.80 8.48
CA LEU A 104 16.56 -4.09 9.10
C LEU A 104 16.22 -5.18 8.06
N PHE A 105 15.61 -4.79 6.94
CA PHE A 105 15.17 -5.71 5.89
C PHE A 105 16.12 -5.77 4.66
N LEU A 106 17.33 -5.20 4.77
CA LEU A 106 18.34 -5.18 3.70
C LEU A 106 18.72 -6.58 3.21
N VAL A 107 18.97 -7.51 4.15
CA VAL A 107 19.43 -8.87 3.84
C VAL A 107 18.37 -9.73 3.13
N PRO A 108 17.10 -9.75 3.58
CA PRO A 108 16.07 -10.56 2.92
C PRO A 108 15.51 -9.95 1.62
N TRP A 109 15.56 -8.62 1.41
CA TRP A 109 14.89 -7.98 0.28
C TRP A 109 15.70 -6.84 -0.37
N ASN A 110 16.68 -7.19 -1.20
CA ASN A 110 17.59 -6.24 -1.84
C ASN A 110 16.90 -5.13 -2.66
N ALA A 111 15.78 -5.45 -3.33
CA ALA A 111 15.07 -4.48 -4.17
C ALA A 111 14.34 -3.40 -3.36
N GLN A 112 13.96 -3.69 -2.11
CA GLN A 112 13.19 -2.77 -1.27
C GLN A 112 14.02 -1.56 -0.83
N PHE A 113 15.35 -1.70 -0.79
CA PHE A 113 16.28 -0.61 -0.51
C PHE A 113 16.12 0.59 -1.45
N LEU A 114 15.72 0.36 -2.71
CA LEU A 114 15.47 1.41 -3.69
C LEU A 114 14.37 2.39 -3.24
N SER A 115 13.48 1.98 -2.33
CA SER A 115 12.46 2.86 -1.74
C SER A 115 13.04 4.09 -1.05
N ILE A 116 14.28 4.04 -0.56
CA ILE A 116 14.98 5.16 0.08
C ILE A 116 15.20 6.32 -0.91
N ALA A 117 15.32 6.04 -2.21
CA ALA A 117 15.45 7.08 -3.23
C ALA A 117 14.22 8.01 -3.30
N ALA A 118 13.07 7.61 -2.76
CA ALA A 118 11.90 8.47 -2.64
C ALA A 118 12.02 9.53 -1.53
N ILE A 119 12.90 9.33 -0.54
CA ILE A 119 13.02 10.22 0.63
C ILE A 119 13.42 11.66 0.25
N PRO A 120 14.47 11.89 -0.58
CA PRO A 120 14.82 13.23 -1.04
C PRO A 120 13.64 13.94 -1.73
N LEU A 121 12.89 13.21 -2.56
CA LEU A 121 11.74 13.74 -3.28
C LEU A 121 10.61 14.17 -2.34
N ILE A 122 10.31 13.36 -1.31
CA ILE A 122 9.30 13.68 -0.30
C ILE A 122 9.70 14.92 0.52
N VAL A 123 10.98 15.03 0.90
CA VAL A 123 11.50 16.18 1.65
C VAL A 123 11.45 17.46 0.80
N LEU A 124 11.84 17.39 -0.47
CA LEU A 124 11.80 18.54 -1.39
C LEU A 124 10.38 19.02 -1.66
N HIS A 125 9.43 18.08 -1.82
CA HIS A 125 8.02 18.41 -1.96
C HIS A 125 7.48 19.11 -0.70
N LYS A 126 7.75 18.59 0.51
CA LYS A 126 7.27 19.21 1.76
C LYS A 126 7.90 20.58 2.03
N LYS A 127 9.14 20.82 1.59
CA LYS A 127 9.82 22.12 1.70
C LYS A 127 9.26 23.20 0.76
N GLY A 128 8.27 22.88 -0.08
CA GLY A 128 7.68 23.85 -1.00
C GLY A 128 8.40 23.95 -2.34
N SER A 129 9.66 23.48 -2.44
CA SER A 129 10.54 23.66 -3.60
C SER A 129 10.07 23.02 -4.90
N LEU A 130 9.18 22.03 -4.82
CA LEU A 130 8.59 21.33 -5.98
C LEU A 130 7.08 21.57 -6.12
N THR A 131 6.53 22.48 -5.32
CA THR A 131 5.08 22.70 -5.26
C THR A 131 4.72 23.83 -6.20
N THR A 132 4.33 23.49 -7.43
CA THR A 132 3.56 24.43 -8.27
C THR A 132 2.14 24.43 -7.76
N THR A 133 1.81 25.34 -6.85
CA THR A 133 0.42 25.60 -6.46
C THR A 133 -0.28 26.25 -7.64
N LYS A 134 -1.02 25.47 -8.42
CA LYS A 134 -2.07 26.03 -9.29
C LYS A 134 -3.23 26.42 -8.39
N GLU A 135 -3.47 27.71 -8.24
CA GLU A 135 -4.70 28.23 -7.65
C GLU A 135 -5.86 27.88 -8.59
N THR A 136 -6.52 26.76 -8.33
CA THR A 136 -7.76 26.42 -9.03
C THR A 136 -8.90 27.20 -8.38
N ALA A 137 -9.40 28.22 -9.08
CA ALA A 137 -10.66 28.90 -8.76
C ALA A 137 -11.84 27.95 -9.04
N GLY A 138 -12.28 27.19 -8.03
CA GLY A 138 -13.50 26.37 -8.11
C GLY A 138 -13.47 25.12 -7.24
N GLN A 139 -14.66 24.61 -6.89
CA GLN A 139 -14.84 23.30 -6.24
C GLN A 139 -14.36 22.19 -7.18
N TYR A 140 -13.10 21.79 -7.06
CA TYR A 140 -12.52 20.71 -7.83
C TYR A 140 -13.15 19.38 -7.40
N THR A 141 -14.13 18.90 -8.18
CA THR A 141 -14.72 17.58 -7.98
C THR A 141 -13.84 16.55 -8.66
N ILE A 142 -13.15 15.72 -7.86
CA ILE A 142 -12.35 14.61 -8.38
C ILE A 142 -13.32 13.63 -9.08
N PRO A 143 -13.14 13.32 -10.38
CA PRO A 143 -14.05 12.44 -11.11
C PRO A 143 -14.19 11.08 -10.42
N MET A 144 -15.40 10.56 -10.31
CA MET A 144 -15.65 9.26 -9.66
C MET A 144 -14.83 8.12 -10.30
N TRP A 145 -14.52 8.24 -11.60
CA TRP A 145 -13.73 7.26 -12.35
C TRP A 145 -12.28 7.18 -11.86
N THR A 146 -11.62 8.29 -11.49
CA THR A 146 -10.24 8.24 -10.97
C THR A 146 -10.16 7.53 -9.62
N LYS A 147 -11.25 7.54 -8.85
CA LYS A 147 -11.35 6.82 -7.58
C LYS A 147 -11.40 5.30 -7.75
N TYR A 148 -11.98 4.80 -8.84
CA TYR A 148 -12.11 3.36 -9.12
C TYR A 148 -11.08 2.84 -10.13
N PHE A 149 -10.47 3.73 -10.91
CA PHE A 149 -9.47 3.40 -11.92
C PHE A 149 -8.34 2.54 -11.34
N PHE A 150 -7.76 2.94 -10.21
CA PHE A 150 -6.67 2.17 -9.57
C PHE A 150 -7.09 0.77 -9.11
N TYR A 151 -8.37 0.60 -8.75
CA TYR A 151 -8.89 -0.70 -8.30
C TYR A 151 -9.11 -1.68 -9.44
N ILE A 152 -9.48 -1.17 -10.62
CA ILE A 152 -9.70 -1.98 -11.81
C ILE A 152 -8.38 -2.22 -12.53
N TYR A 153 -7.49 -1.23 -12.53
CA TYR A 153 -6.18 -1.32 -13.17
C TYR A 153 -5.35 -2.48 -12.61
N TYR A 154 -5.40 -2.73 -11.30
CA TYR A 154 -4.63 -3.81 -10.67
C TYR A 154 -4.97 -5.22 -11.21
N PRO A 155 -6.20 -5.73 -11.07
CA PRO A 155 -6.57 -7.02 -11.65
C PRO A 155 -6.43 -7.04 -13.17
N LEU A 156 -6.68 -5.91 -13.86
CA LEU A 156 -6.59 -5.85 -15.32
C LEU A 156 -5.17 -6.09 -15.83
N HIS A 157 -4.16 -5.42 -15.30
CA HIS A 157 -2.79 -5.65 -15.77
C HIS A 157 -2.29 -7.07 -15.42
N LEU A 158 -2.72 -7.64 -14.29
CA LEU A 158 -2.43 -9.04 -13.95
C LEU A 158 -3.07 -10.01 -14.94
N THR A 159 -4.35 -9.79 -15.31
CA THR A 159 -4.98 -10.60 -16.36
C THR A 159 -4.26 -10.46 -17.70
N LEU A 160 -3.77 -9.27 -18.03
CA LEU A 160 -3.03 -9.03 -19.26
C LEU A 160 -1.68 -9.76 -19.26
N LEU A 161 -0.96 -9.77 -18.13
CA LEU A 161 0.25 -10.57 -17.96
C LEU A 161 -0.03 -12.07 -18.11
N TYR A 162 -1.11 -12.56 -17.52
CA TYR A 162 -1.54 -13.95 -17.67
C TYR A 162 -1.87 -14.30 -19.14
N ILE A 163 -2.58 -13.42 -19.84
CA ILE A 163 -2.89 -13.60 -21.27
C ILE A 163 -1.61 -13.65 -22.10
N ILE A 164 -0.70 -12.68 -21.92
CA ILE A 164 0.59 -12.66 -22.64
C ILE A 164 1.34 -13.97 -22.39
N LYS A 165 1.37 -14.43 -21.14
CA LYS A 165 1.99 -15.69 -20.78
C LYS A 165 1.38 -16.86 -21.54
N LEU A 166 0.04 -17.00 -21.56
CA LEU A 166 -0.65 -18.09 -22.26
C LEU A 166 -0.41 -18.10 -23.78
N TYR A 167 -0.18 -16.94 -24.40
CA TYR A 167 0.07 -16.84 -25.84
C TYR A 167 1.55 -16.95 -26.25
N TYR A 168 2.49 -16.58 -25.37
CA TYR A 168 3.92 -16.50 -25.69
C TYR A 168 4.80 -17.54 -24.99
N PHE A 169 4.30 -18.23 -23.96
CA PHE A 169 4.98 -19.29 -23.21
C PHE A 169 4.14 -20.56 -23.18
#